data_AF-A0A957BJW0-F1
#
_entry.id   AF-A0A957BJW0-F1
#
_cell.length_a   1.000
_cell.length_b   1.000
_cell.length_c   1.000
_cell.angle_alpha   90.00
_cell.angle_beta   90.00
_cell.angle_gamma   90.00
#
_symmetry.space_group_name_H-M   'P 1'
#
loop_
_entity.id
_entity.type
_entity.pdbx_description
1 polymer ?
#
loop_
_entity_poly.entity_id
_entity_poly.type
_entity_poly.pdbx_seq_one_letter_code
_entity_poly.pdbx_strand_id
1 'polypeptide(L)'
;QSSLEGITDDNDESFAFLRDPAIGPEKRQQQLELVQAIESCLQGLPDDQRVTAVLCDIEGYDYNEIADMTEVSLGTVKSRISRARSKLRDCLQGFKELLPDNYRL
;
A
#
# COMPACT_ATOMS: atom_id res chain seq x y z
N GLN A 1 7.39 33.70 9.06
CA GLN A 1 7.92 32.32 8.88
C GLN A 1 6.71 31.50 8.49
N SER A 2 6.67 31.09 7.22
CA SER A 2 5.44 30.68 6.53
C SER A 2 5.08 29.25 6.86
N SER A 3 3.79 29.09 7.14
CA SER A 3 3.04 27.88 7.44
C SER A 3 3.28 26.72 6.48
N LEU A 4 3.32 25.52 7.04
CA LEU A 4 2.73 24.33 6.43
C LEU A 4 2.17 23.41 7.52
N GLU A 5 1.38 23.99 8.42
CA GLU A 5 0.36 23.26 9.16
C GLU A 5 -0.82 23.05 8.21
N GLY A 6 -1.24 21.79 8.06
CA GLY A 6 -2.53 21.44 7.47
C GLY A 6 -2.48 20.91 6.05
N ILE A 7 -2.01 19.66 5.86
CA ILE A 7 -2.62 18.72 4.90
C ILE A 7 -2.57 17.31 5.51
N THR A 8 -3.30 17.11 6.60
CA THR A 8 -3.91 15.82 6.86
C THR A 8 -5.37 16.12 7.09
N ASP A 9 -6.21 15.78 6.12
CA ASP A 9 -7.65 15.83 6.26
C ASP A 9 -8.03 15.13 7.57
N ASP A 10 -8.62 15.88 8.50
CA ASP A 10 -8.83 15.46 9.90
C ASP A 10 -9.76 14.24 10.04
N ASN A 11 -10.36 13.75 8.96
CA ASN A 11 -11.43 12.76 8.99
C ASN A 11 -11.07 11.37 8.46
N ASP A 12 -9.79 11.08 8.21
CA ASP A 12 -9.36 9.73 7.82
C ASP A 12 -9.03 8.87 9.05
N GLU A 13 -10.04 8.18 9.58
CA GLU A 13 -9.91 7.18 10.67
C GLU A 13 -8.92 6.06 10.29
N SER A 14 -8.68 5.84 8.99
CA SER A 14 -7.78 4.81 8.48
C SER A 14 -6.34 5.01 8.95
N PHE A 15 -5.95 6.25 9.25
CA PHE A 15 -4.61 6.60 9.74
C PHE A 15 -4.56 6.96 11.24
N ALA A 16 -5.57 6.60 12.03
CA ALA A 16 -5.59 6.89 13.47
C ALA A 16 -4.34 6.36 14.20
N PHE A 17 -3.74 5.27 13.73
CA PHE A 17 -2.51 4.70 14.26
C PHE A 17 -1.28 5.62 14.11
N LEU A 18 -1.27 6.54 13.14
CA LEU A 18 -0.19 7.52 12.97
C LEU A 18 -0.24 8.64 14.02
N ARG A 19 -1.39 8.83 14.68
CA ARG A 19 -1.61 9.86 15.70
C ARG A 19 -1.29 9.38 17.12
N ASP A 20 -0.88 8.13 17.30
CA ASP A 20 -0.49 7.60 18.61
C ASP A 20 0.67 8.44 19.19
N PRO A 21 0.44 9.16 20.32
CA PRO A 21 1.47 9.98 20.93
C PRO A 21 2.61 9.16 21.56
N ALA A 22 2.43 7.84 21.75
CA ALA A 22 3.50 6.93 22.15
C ALA A 22 4.53 6.71 21.03
N ILE A 23 4.16 6.97 19.77
CA ILE A 23 5.07 6.94 18.63
C ILE A 23 5.75 8.32 18.54
N GLY A 24 7.04 8.38 18.88
CA GLY A 24 7.84 9.60 18.78
C GLY A 24 7.83 10.21 17.37
N PRO A 25 8.09 11.53 17.23
CA PRO A 25 7.93 12.26 15.98
C PRO A 25 8.75 11.70 14.82
N GLU A 26 9.96 11.22 15.08
CA GLU A 26 10.83 10.61 14.06
C GLU A 26 10.22 9.33 13.47
N LYS A 27 9.68 8.46 14.32
CA LYS A 27 9.07 7.20 13.89
C LYS A 27 7.77 7.45 13.13
N ARG A 28 7.00 8.47 13.51
CA ARG A 28 5.81 8.90 12.76
C ARG A 28 6.19 9.38 11.36
N GLN A 29 7.25 10.17 11.24
CA GLN A 29 7.76 10.64 9.95
C GLN A 29 8.18 9.46 9.06
N GLN A 30 8.91 8.49 9.60
CA GLN A 30 9.29 7.27 8.87
C GLN A 30 8.07 6.47 8.39
N GLN A 31 7.02 6.36 9.22
CA GLN A 31 5.77 5.69 8.83
C GLN A 31 5.05 6.42 7.70
N LEU A 32 4.97 7.76 7.77
CA LEU A 32 4.38 8.58 6.70
C LEU A 32 5.14 8.40 5.38
N GLU A 33 6.47 8.43 5.42
CA GLU A 33 7.31 8.21 4.24
C GLU A 33 7.11 6.80 3.66
N LEU A 34 6.99 5.79 4.51
CA LEU A 34 6.69 4.42 4.07
C LEU A 34 5.31 4.31 3.41
N VAL A 35 4.27 4.94 4.00
CA VAL A 35 2.91 4.98 3.42
C VAL A 35 2.95 5.63 2.04
N GLN A 36 3.59 6.78 1.90
CA GLN A 36 3.72 7.49 0.61
C GLN A 36 4.47 6.65 -0.43
N ALA A 37 5.51 5.92 -0.02
CA ALA A 37 6.22 5.01 -0.90
C ALA A 37 5.33 3.86 -1.41
N ILE A 38 4.54 3.26 -0.52
CA ILE A 38 3.58 2.19 -0.87
C ILE A 38 2.51 2.72 -1.83
N GLU A 39 1.92 3.88 -1.54
CA GLU A 39 0.92 4.51 -2.40
C GLU A 39 1.48 4.81 -3.79
N SER A 40 2.68 5.37 -3.88
CA SER A 40 3.37 5.65 -5.14
C SER A 40 3.61 4.36 -5.94
N CYS A 41 4.08 3.29 -5.29
CA CYS A 41 4.28 1.99 -5.93
C CYS A 41 2.96 1.36 -6.40
N LEU A 42 1.88 1.48 -5.62
CA LEU A 42 0.54 1.02 -6.01
C LEU A 42 0.03 1.80 -7.23
N GLN A 43 0.16 3.12 -7.25
CA GLN A 43 -0.24 3.97 -8.37
C GLN A 43 0.54 3.64 -9.66
N GLY A 44 1.78 3.17 -9.55
CA GLY A 44 2.58 2.68 -10.68
C GLY A 44 2.12 1.36 -11.30
N LEU A 45 1.18 0.64 -10.67
CA LEU A 45 0.64 -0.60 -11.22
C LEU A 45 -0.43 -0.32 -12.30
N PRO A 46 -0.53 -1.17 -13.35
CA PRO A 46 -1.71 -1.20 -14.20
C PRO A 46 -2.99 -1.38 -13.36
N ASP A 47 -4.06 -0.70 -13.74
CA ASP A 47 -5.31 -0.65 -12.97
C ASP A 47 -5.83 -2.04 -12.60
N ASP A 48 -5.89 -2.96 -13.56
CA ASP A 48 -6.30 -4.35 -13.32
C ASP A 48 -5.44 -5.07 -12.26
N GLN A 49 -4.14 -4.80 -12.23
CA GLN A 49 -3.22 -5.39 -11.25
C GLN A 49 -3.42 -4.75 -9.89
N ARG A 50 -3.56 -3.42 -9.84
CA ARG A 50 -3.82 -2.65 -8.62
C ARG A 50 -5.12 -3.09 -7.96
N VAL A 51 -6.21 -3.16 -8.72
CA VAL A 51 -7.53 -3.58 -8.22
C VAL A 51 -7.46 -4.98 -7.60
N THR A 52 -6.91 -5.97 -8.32
CA THR A 52 -6.80 -7.33 -7.78
C THR A 52 -5.89 -7.43 -6.56
N ALA A 53 -4.83 -6.61 -6.48
CA ALA A 53 -3.94 -6.58 -5.33
C ALA A 53 -4.62 -5.96 -4.11
N VAL A 54 -5.34 -4.84 -4.27
CA VAL A 54 -6.08 -4.18 -3.19
C VAL A 54 -7.16 -5.13 -2.63
N LEU A 55 -7.98 -5.72 -3.50
CA LEU A 55 -9.03 -6.63 -3.06
C LEU A 55 -8.49 -7.84 -2.29
N CYS A 56 -7.33 -8.38 -2.71
CA CYS A 56 -6.73 -9.53 -2.05
C CYS A 56 -5.95 -9.17 -0.78
N ASP A 57 -5.02 -8.22 -0.88
CA ASP A 57 -3.99 -7.99 0.13
C ASP A 57 -4.43 -6.97 1.20
N ILE A 58 -5.42 -6.13 0.88
CA ILE A 58 -5.93 -5.08 1.78
C ILE A 58 -7.35 -5.43 2.25
N GLU A 59 -8.26 -5.71 1.33
CA GLU A 59 -9.66 -6.03 1.67
C GLU A 59 -9.86 -7.49 2.12
N GLY A 60 -8.91 -8.38 1.81
CA GLY A 60 -8.91 -9.77 2.27
C GLY A 60 -9.87 -10.71 1.54
N TYR A 61 -10.38 -10.33 0.36
CA TYR A 61 -11.20 -11.21 -0.47
C TYR A 61 -10.39 -12.40 -1.01
N ASP A 62 -11.04 -13.55 -1.15
CA ASP A 62 -10.43 -14.70 -1.78
C ASP A 62 -10.43 -14.60 -3.32
N TYR A 63 -9.63 -15.44 -3.98
CA TYR A 63 -9.43 -15.35 -5.42
C TYR A 63 -10.69 -15.65 -6.25
N ASN A 64 -11.63 -16.45 -5.74
CA ASN A 64 -12.89 -16.70 -6.43
C ASN A 64 -13.83 -15.51 -6.27
N GLU A 65 -13.92 -14.93 -5.07
CA GLU A 65 -14.70 -13.71 -4.84
C GLU A 65 -14.22 -12.57 -5.76
N ILE A 66 -12.90 -12.40 -5.89
CA ILE A 66 -12.32 -11.41 -6.80
C ILE A 66 -12.64 -11.74 -8.27
N ALA A 67 -12.60 -13.01 -8.66
CA ALA A 67 -12.93 -13.43 -10.02
C ALA A 67 -14.39 -13.08 -10.37
N ASP A 68 -15.30 -13.32 -9.43
CA ASP A 68 -16.73 -13.01 -9.58
C ASP A 68 -16.97 -11.49 -9.59
N MET A 69 -16.33 -10.73 -8.70
CA MET A 69 -16.47 -9.26 -8.62
C MET A 69 -15.90 -8.53 -9.84
N THR A 70 -14.82 -9.05 -10.41
CA THR A 70 -14.12 -8.41 -11.54
C THR A 70 -14.46 -9.02 -12.89
N GLU A 71 -15.37 -10.00 -12.92
CA GLU A 71 -15.83 -10.70 -14.12
C GLU A 71 -14.69 -11.26 -14.99
N VAL A 72 -13.63 -11.78 -14.35
CA VAL A 72 -12.50 -12.44 -15.05
C VAL A 72 -12.25 -13.84 -14.51
N SER A 73 -11.52 -14.66 -15.27
CA SER A 73 -11.20 -16.02 -14.82
C SER A 73 -10.33 -16.04 -13.56
N LEU A 74 -10.49 -17.07 -12.73
CA LEU A 74 -9.61 -17.32 -11.57
C LEU A 74 -8.11 -17.36 -11.95
N GLY A 75 -7.79 -17.88 -13.13
CA GLY A 75 -6.41 -17.88 -13.67
C GLY A 75 -5.89 -16.47 -13.94
N THR A 76 -6.76 -15.58 -14.45
CA THR A 76 -6.47 -14.16 -14.65
C THR A 76 -6.20 -13.48 -13.31
N VAL A 77 -7.05 -13.66 -12.30
CA VAL A 77 -6.86 -13.11 -10.94
C VAL A 77 -5.49 -13.51 -10.38
N LYS A 78 -5.19 -14.81 -10.36
CA LYS A 78 -3.90 -15.33 -9.87
C LYS A 78 -2.70 -14.68 -10.59
N SER A 79 -2.78 -14.57 -11.93
CA SER A 79 -1.72 -13.97 -12.72
C SER A 79 -1.57 -12.46 -12.49
N ARG A 80 -2.67 -11.72 -12.29
CA ARG A 80 -2.67 -10.29 -11.98
C ARG A 80 -2.06 -10.03 -10.62
N ILE A 81 -2.47 -10.76 -9.58
CA ILE A 81 -1.92 -10.66 -8.22
C ILE A 81 -0.42 -10.97 -8.20
N SER A 82 0.00 -12.06 -8.84
CA SER A 82 1.43 -12.43 -8.92
C SER A 82 2.29 -11.35 -9.56
N ARG A 83 1.81 -10.74 -10.65
CA ARG A 83 2.48 -9.63 -11.35
C ARG A 83 2.48 -8.36 -10.51
N ALA A 84 1.35 -8.04 -9.86
CA ALA A 84 1.22 -6.89 -8.98
C ALA A 84 2.23 -6.97 -7.83
N ARG A 85 2.26 -8.08 -7.09
CA ARG A 85 3.20 -8.29 -5.98
C ARG A 85 4.66 -8.24 -6.42
N SER A 86 4.98 -8.78 -7.60
CA SER A 86 6.35 -8.69 -8.14
C SER A 86 6.75 -7.24 -8.42
N LYS A 87 5.88 -6.46 -9.08
CA LYS A 87 6.14 -5.05 -9.36
C LYS A 87 6.21 -4.20 -8.08
N LEU A 88 5.34 -4.46 -7.11
CA LEU A 88 5.38 -3.78 -5.82
C LEU A 88 6.69 -4.06 -5.09
N ARG A 89 7.12 -5.33 -5.04
CA ARG A 89 8.41 -5.69 -4.47
C ARG A 89 9.55 -4.94 -5.16
N ASP A 90 9.59 -4.96 -6.49
CA ASP A 90 10.65 -4.33 -7.26
C ASP A 90 10.67 -2.80 -7.06
N CYS A 91 9.49 -2.17 -7.00
CA CYS A 91 9.36 -0.74 -6.69
C CYS A 91 9.82 -0.41 -5.26
N LEU A 92 9.39 -1.18 -4.27
CA LEU A 92 9.71 -0.96 -2.86
C LEU A 92 11.20 -1.19 -2.54
N GLN A 93 11.94 -1.92 -3.37
CA GLN A 93 13.41 -1.98 -3.25
C GLN A 93 14.07 -0.60 -3.41
N GLY A 94 13.45 0.34 -4.14
CA GLY A 94 13.91 1.73 -4.22
C GLY A 94 13.76 2.49 -2.89
N PHE A 95 12.98 1.95 -1.95
CA PHE A 95 12.67 2.52 -0.64
C PHE A 95 13.14 1.62 0.51
N LYS A 96 14.14 0.77 0.28
CA LYS A 96 14.57 -0.29 1.22
C LYS A 96 14.85 0.20 2.65
N GLU A 97 15.39 1.42 2.80
CA GLU A 97 15.67 2.02 4.11
C GLU A 97 14.40 2.26 4.94
N LEU A 98 13.25 2.50 4.29
CA LEU A 98 11.95 2.67 4.93
C LEU A 98 11.29 1.33 5.30
N LEU A 99 11.74 0.22 4.71
CA LEU A 99 11.18 -1.09 4.97
C LEU A 99 11.64 -1.63 6.33
N PRO A 100 10.78 -2.35 7.07
CA PRO A 100 11.21 -3.11 8.24
C PRO A 100 12.26 -4.15 7.89
N ASP A 101 13.14 -4.50 8.84
CA ASP A 101 14.29 -5.39 8.60
C ASP A 101 13.95 -6.72 7.95
N ASN A 102 12.80 -7.31 8.30
CA ASN A 102 12.34 -8.58 7.75
C ASN A 102 11.88 -8.51 6.28
N TYR A 103 11.76 -7.31 5.71
CA TYR A 103 11.39 -7.08 4.30
C TYR A 103 12.54 -6.50 3.47
N ARG A 104 13.71 -6.25 4.07
CA ARG A 104 14.93 -5.83 3.39
C ARG A 104 15.61 -7.05 2.76
N LEU A 105 15.14 -7.47 1.58
CA LEU A 105 15.72 -8.59 0.80
C LEU A 105 17.14 -8.30 0.28
#